data_AF-A0A0K0DL46-F1
#
_entry.id   AF-A0A0K0DL46-F1
#
_cell.length_a   1.000
_cell.length_b   1.000
_cell.length_c   1.000
_cell.angle_alpha   90.00
_cell.angle_beta   90.00
_cell.angle_gamma   90.00
#
_symmetry.space_group_name_H-M   'P 1'
#
loop_
_entity.id
_entity.type
_entity.pdbx_description
1 polymer ?
#
loop_
_entity_poly.entity_id
_entity_poly.type
_entity_poly.pdbx_seq_one_letter_code
_entity_poly.pdbx_strand_id
1 'polypeptide(L)'
;MASKKFMAYYVIPAHFSSKCNFIGRIIGPAGMSVKQLESDTGCHILIRGRGSVKDPRKEQRLRGQPGWDHLEEPLHVLVTAVDNNHTVCQQKLRQGVESVRQLLTPAHDDYKRCQLMQLAIINGTYRQAQETSTNQ
;
A
#
# COMPACT_ATOMS: atom_id res chain seq x y z
N MET A 1 -7.43 15.47 -31.33
CA MET A 1 -8.56 15.52 -30.38
C MET A 1 -8.00 15.17 -29.01
N ALA A 2 -8.14 16.03 -28.00
CA ALA A 2 -7.69 15.72 -26.66
C ALA A 2 -8.67 14.71 -26.03
N SER A 3 -8.23 13.47 -25.83
CA SER A 3 -9.02 12.47 -25.09
C SER A 3 -9.24 12.98 -23.67
N LYS A 4 -10.48 13.30 -23.32
CA LYS A 4 -10.85 13.65 -21.95
C LYS A 4 -10.56 12.43 -21.06
N LYS A 5 -9.65 12.59 -20.12
CA LYS A 5 -9.38 11.61 -19.07
C LYS A 5 -10.19 11.99 -17.84
N PHE A 6 -10.95 11.05 -17.30
CA PHE A 6 -11.62 11.17 -16.02
C PHE A 6 -10.66 10.70 -14.94
N MET A 7 -10.47 11.54 -13.93
CA MET A 7 -9.70 11.21 -12.73
C MET A 7 -10.66 11.19 -11.54
N ALA A 8 -10.65 10.09 -10.79
CA ALA A 8 -11.40 9.95 -9.56
C ALA A 8 -10.46 9.51 -8.45
N TYR A 9 -10.66 10.04 -7.24
CA TYR A 9 -9.83 9.70 -6.09
C TYR A 9 -10.68 9.35 -4.87
N TYR A 10 -10.15 8.51 -4.00
CA TYR A 10 -10.76 8.14 -2.72
C TYR A 10 -9.70 8.09 -1.63
N VAL A 11 -10.05 8.66 -0.47
CA VAL A 11 -9.17 8.72 0.70
C VAL A 11 -9.64 7.70 1.72
N ILE A 12 -8.76 6.76 2.08
CA ILE A 12 -9.00 5.78 3.13
C ILE A 12 -8.27 6.25 4.40
N PRO A 13 -8.99 6.70 5.44
CA PRO A 13 -8.37 7.16 6.68
C PRO A 13 -7.73 5.98 7.41
N ALA A 14 -6.46 6.12 7.80
CA ALA A 14 -5.78 5.11 8.60
C ALA A 14 -6.10 5.32 10.09
N HIS A 15 -7.36 5.10 10.47
CA HIS A 15 -7.85 5.37 11.82
C HIS A 15 -7.88 4.11 12.69
N PHE A 16 -6.81 3.30 12.76
CA PHE A 16 -6.90 2.00 13.45
C PHE A 16 -5.62 1.60 14.20
N SER A 17 -5.84 1.28 15.49
CA SER A 17 -5.05 0.50 16.47
C SER A 17 -3.58 0.20 16.19
N SER A 18 -2.73 0.53 17.16
CA SER A 18 -1.25 0.48 17.20
C SER A 18 -0.56 -0.87 16.90
N LYS A 19 -1.28 -1.94 16.54
CA LYS A 19 -0.72 -3.29 16.41
C LYS A 19 -0.33 -3.71 14.99
N CYS A 20 -0.71 -2.97 13.94
CA CYS A 20 -0.42 -3.34 12.55
C CYS A 20 0.28 -2.24 11.74
N ASN A 21 1.48 -2.56 11.22
CA ASN A 21 2.21 -1.73 10.27
C ASN A 21 1.61 -1.83 8.86
N PHE A 22 0.50 -1.13 8.62
CA PHE A 22 -0.21 -1.17 7.33
C PHE A 22 0.60 -0.61 6.16
N ILE A 23 1.47 0.38 6.39
CA ILE A 23 2.37 0.92 5.36
C ILE A 23 3.21 -0.22 4.77
N GLY A 24 3.85 -1.01 5.64
CA GLY A 24 4.64 -2.16 5.23
C GLY A 24 3.80 -3.26 4.55
N ARG A 25 2.55 -3.45 4.99
CA ARG A 25 1.62 -4.42 4.41
C ARG A 25 1.18 -4.05 3.00
N ILE A 26 0.89 -2.77 2.75
CA ILE A 26 0.49 -2.26 1.42
C ILE A 26 1.69 -2.24 0.47
N ILE A 27 2.83 -1.70 0.91
CA ILE A 27 4.03 -1.58 0.05
C ILE A 27 4.61 -2.97 -0.26
N GLY A 28 4.71 -3.82 0.76
CA GLY A 28 5.35 -5.13 0.67
C GLY A 28 6.86 -5.08 0.41
N PRO A 29 7.50 -6.25 0.20
CA PRO A 29 8.92 -6.34 -0.08
C PRO A 29 9.29 -5.57 -1.35
N ALA A 30 10.28 -4.67 -1.25
CA ALA A 30 10.77 -3.83 -2.35
C ALA A 30 9.68 -3.04 -3.13
N GLY A 31 8.50 -2.82 -2.54
CA GLY A 31 7.37 -2.17 -3.23
C GLY A 31 6.66 -3.05 -4.24
N MET A 32 6.90 -4.37 -4.25
CA MET A 32 6.26 -5.27 -5.21
C MET A 32 4.77 -5.42 -4.97
N SER A 33 4.32 -5.44 -3.71
CA SER A 33 2.90 -5.63 -3.39
C SER A 33 2.06 -4.44 -3.84
N VAL A 34 2.53 -3.20 -3.62
CA VAL A 34 1.82 -2.02 -4.12
C VAL A 34 1.82 -1.99 -5.65
N LYS A 35 2.93 -2.33 -6.32
CA LYS A 35 2.98 -2.41 -7.79
C LYS A 35 1.99 -3.44 -8.36
N GLN A 36 1.92 -4.61 -7.73
CA GLN A 36 0.96 -5.65 -8.13
C GLN A 36 -0.47 -5.15 -7.96
N LEU A 37 -0.77 -4.54 -6.81
CA LEU A 37 -2.08 -3.97 -6.51
C LEU A 37 -2.49 -2.86 -7.49
N GLU A 38 -1.55 -1.99 -7.88
CA GLU A 38 -1.76 -0.97 -8.91
C GLU A 38 -2.01 -1.60 -10.29
N SER A 39 -1.25 -2.65 -10.63
CA SER A 39 -1.40 -3.38 -11.89
C SER A 39 -2.75 -4.11 -11.99
N ASP A 40 -3.19 -4.77 -10.92
CA ASP A 40 -4.41 -5.56 -10.88
C ASP A 40 -5.68 -4.68 -10.91
N THR A 41 -5.63 -3.54 -10.22
CA THR A 41 -6.78 -2.62 -10.09
C THR A 41 -6.80 -1.53 -11.16
N GLY A 42 -5.69 -1.31 -11.87
CA GLY A 42 -5.51 -0.18 -12.78
C GLY A 42 -5.63 1.17 -12.08
N CYS A 43 -5.36 1.22 -10.76
CA CYS A 43 -5.37 2.42 -9.93
C CYS A 43 -3.94 2.77 -9.50
N HIS A 44 -3.74 4.02 -9.12
CA HIS A 44 -2.54 4.49 -8.45
C HIS A 44 -2.78 4.60 -6.94
N ILE A 45 -1.85 4.09 -6.15
CA ILE A 45 -2.01 3.97 -4.69
C ILE A 45 -0.88 4.73 -4.01
N LEU A 46 -1.26 5.78 -3.29
CA LEU A 46 -0.34 6.72 -2.65
C LEU A 46 -0.61 6.75 -1.15
N ILE A 47 0.41 6.49 -0.35
CA ILE A 47 0.34 6.66 1.11
C ILE A 47 0.76 8.08 1.45
N ARG A 48 -0.11 8.81 2.15
CA ARG A 48 0.00 10.25 2.44
C ARG A 48 -0.39 10.52 3.90
N GLY A 49 -0.23 11.74 4.39
CA GLY A 49 -0.47 12.08 5.80
C GLY A 49 0.76 11.96 6.71
N ARG A 50 0.59 12.39 7.97
CA ARG A 50 1.60 12.31 9.05
C ARG A 50 2.05 10.87 9.30
N GLY A 51 3.36 10.65 9.41
CA GLY A 51 3.95 9.33 9.61
C GLY A 51 4.03 8.47 8.35
N SER A 52 3.74 9.02 7.17
CA SER A 52 3.94 8.30 5.90
C SER A 52 5.42 8.12 5.55
N VAL A 53 6.30 8.98 6.11
CA VAL A 53 7.74 8.93 5.85
C VAL A 53 8.41 8.10 6.93
N LYS A 54 9.25 7.14 6.51
CA LYS A 54 9.95 6.21 7.42
C LYS A 54 10.80 6.94 8.48
N ASP A 55 11.45 8.04 8.11
CA ASP A 55 12.30 8.81 9.00
C ASP A 55 11.55 10.10 9.45
N PRO A 56 11.23 10.24 10.76
CA PRO A 56 10.52 11.40 11.27
C PRO A 56 11.32 12.69 11.17
N ARG A 57 12.66 12.64 11.20
CA ARG A 57 13.50 13.84 11.03
C ARG A 57 13.43 14.35 9.60
N LYS A 58 13.38 13.43 8.64
CA LYS A 58 13.19 13.76 7.23
C LYS A 58 11.78 14.29 6.98
N GLU A 59 10.77 13.69 7.58
CA GLU A 59 9.38 14.16 7.49
C GLU A 59 9.25 15.62 7.93
N GLN A 60 9.80 15.96 9.10
CA GLN A 60 9.75 17.32 9.63
C GLN A 60 10.41 18.36 8.72
N ARG A 61 11.47 17.99 7.99
CA ARG A 61 12.16 18.87 7.03
C ARG A 61 11.41 19.06 5.72
N LEU A 62 10.59 18.07 5.33
CA LEU A 62 9.80 18.10 4.10
C LEU A 62 8.46 18.80 4.31
N ARG A 63 7.98 18.88 5.55
CA ARG A 63 6.76 19.58 5.90
C ARG A 63 6.81 21.04 5.46
N GLY A 64 5.78 21.48 4.72
CA GLY A 64 5.69 22.82 4.14
C GLY A 64 6.47 23.01 2.83
N GLN A 65 7.09 21.96 2.27
CA GLN A 65 7.63 22.00 0.92
C GLN A 65 6.53 21.73 -0.12
N PRO A 66 6.63 22.34 -1.32
CA PRO A 66 5.70 22.06 -2.41
C PRO A 66 5.58 20.55 -2.70
N GLY A 67 4.35 20.04 -2.70
CA GLY A 67 4.07 18.62 -2.92
C GLY A 67 4.11 17.73 -1.67
N TRP A 68 4.43 18.30 -0.51
CA TRP A 68 4.45 17.65 0.81
C TRP A 68 3.43 18.24 1.80
N ASP A 69 2.47 19.04 1.32
CA ASP A 69 1.42 19.66 2.15
C ASP A 69 0.57 18.61 2.89
N HIS A 70 0.41 17.44 2.27
CA HIS A 70 -0.27 16.29 2.87
C HIS A 70 0.36 15.80 4.18
N LEU A 71 1.59 16.19 4.52
CA LEU A 71 2.22 15.82 5.79
C LEU A 71 1.56 16.48 7.01
N GLU A 72 0.63 17.41 6.83
CA GLU A 72 -0.17 17.98 7.93
C GLU A 72 -1.44 17.19 8.21
N GLU A 73 -1.90 16.44 7.22
CA GLU A 73 -3.13 15.63 7.27
C GLU A 73 -2.94 14.35 8.08
N PRO A 74 -4.01 13.74 8.62
CA PRO A 74 -3.90 12.41 9.22
C PRO A 74 -3.42 11.37 8.19
N LEU A 75 -2.72 10.33 8.64
CA LEU A 75 -2.26 9.23 7.80
C LEU A 75 -3.43 8.61 7.01
N HIS A 76 -3.27 8.52 5.70
CA HIS A 76 -4.31 8.02 4.82
C HIS A 76 -3.73 7.42 3.53
N VAL A 77 -4.55 6.62 2.86
CA VAL A 77 -4.23 6.07 1.54
C VAL A 77 -5.08 6.76 0.50
N LEU A 78 -4.45 7.37 -0.49
CA LEU A 78 -5.07 7.98 -1.65
C LEU A 78 -5.06 6.97 -2.80
N VAL A 79 -6.24 6.56 -3.23
CA VAL A 79 -6.44 5.71 -4.41
C VAL A 79 -6.92 6.60 -5.56
N THR A 80 -6.21 6.61 -6.68
CA THR A 80 -6.53 7.42 -7.85
C THR A 80 -6.74 6.54 -9.07
N ALA A 81 -7.88 6.66 -9.74
CA ALA A 81 -8.15 5.98 -11.01
C ALA A 81 -8.16 7.01 -12.15
N VAL A 82 -7.58 6.65 -13.30
CA VAL A 82 -7.57 7.48 -14.51
C VAL A 82 -8.02 6.63 -15.69
N ASP A 83 -9.06 7.07 -16.39
CA ASP A 83 -9.55 6.38 -17.59
C ASP A 83 -10.23 7.36 -18.55
N ASN A 84 -10.38 6.97 -19.82
CA ASN A 84 -11.12 7.75 -20.83
C ASN A 84 -12.63 7.64 -20.65
N ASN A 85 -13.11 6.59 -19.95
CA ASN A 85 -14.52 6.39 -19.65
C ASN A 85 -14.80 6.60 -18.16
N HIS A 86 -15.74 7.50 -17.85
CA HIS A 86 -16.15 7.81 -16.47
C HIS A 86 -16.65 6.58 -15.71
N THR A 87 -17.44 5.71 -16.33
CA THR A 87 -18.00 4.51 -15.69
C THR A 87 -16.89 3.51 -15.34
N VAL A 88 -15.95 3.31 -16.26
CA VAL A 88 -14.78 2.43 -16.05
C VAL A 88 -13.87 3.00 -14.95
N CYS A 89 -13.66 4.32 -14.96
CA CYS A 89 -12.89 5.02 -13.92
C CYS A 89 -13.50 4.79 -12.53
N GLN A 90 -14.83 4.94 -12.38
CA GLN A 90 -15.50 4.65 -11.12
C GLN A 90 -15.44 3.17 -10.71
N GLN A 91 -15.55 2.25 -11.67
CA GLN A 91 -15.43 0.82 -11.39
C GLN A 91 -14.04 0.44 -10.89
N LYS A 92 -12.98 0.92 -11.57
CA LYS A 92 -11.59 0.76 -11.13
C LYS A 92 -11.38 1.33 -9.74
N LEU A 93 -11.86 2.55 -9.49
CA LEU A 93 -11.76 3.17 -8.16
C LEU A 93 -12.43 2.32 -7.08
N ARG A 94 -13.65 1.80 -7.33
CA ARG A 94 -14.34 0.91 -6.38
C ARG A 94 -13.53 -0.36 -6.10
N GLN A 95 -13.01 -1.01 -7.13
CA GLN A 95 -12.16 -2.20 -6.99
C GLN A 95 -10.87 -1.89 -6.21
N GLY A 96 -10.19 -0.79 -6.54
CA GLY A 96 -8.98 -0.36 -5.84
C GLY A 96 -9.23 -0.07 -4.35
N VAL A 97 -10.32 0.62 -4.03
CA VAL A 97 -10.71 0.91 -2.64
C VAL A 97 -11.02 -0.37 -1.88
N GLU A 98 -11.74 -1.31 -2.49
CA GLU A 98 -12.06 -2.59 -1.86
C GLU A 98 -10.81 -3.42 -1.57
N SER A 99 -9.91 -3.56 -2.54
CA SER A 99 -8.64 -4.28 -2.35
C SER A 99 -7.77 -3.65 -1.25
N VAL A 100 -7.67 -2.33 -1.20
CA VAL A 100 -6.94 -1.66 -0.11
C VAL A 100 -7.63 -1.87 1.23
N ARG A 101 -8.96 -1.82 1.32
CA ARG A 101 -9.70 -2.11 2.56
C ARG A 101 -9.49 -3.54 3.05
N GLN A 102 -9.43 -4.50 2.13
CA GLN A 102 -9.11 -5.90 2.46
C GLN A 102 -7.68 -6.02 3.02
N LEU A 103 -6.71 -5.27 2.50
CA LEU A 103 -5.35 -5.24 3.05
C LEU A 103 -5.25 -4.55 4.41
N LEU A 104 -6.08 -3.53 4.65
CA LEU A 104 -6.13 -2.80 5.92
C LEU A 104 -6.85 -3.59 7.03
N THR A 105 -7.75 -4.49 6.66
CA THR A 105 -8.35 -5.42 7.59
C THR A 105 -7.35 -6.55 7.85
N PRO A 106 -6.91 -6.79 9.09
CA PRO A 106 -6.02 -7.90 9.41
C PRO A 106 -6.78 -9.22 9.34
N ALA A 107 -7.18 -9.62 8.13
CA ALA A 107 -7.53 -10.98 7.81
C ALA A 107 -6.29 -11.64 7.20
N HIS A 108 -6.00 -12.88 7.57
CA HIS A 108 -4.89 -13.69 7.05
C HIS A 108 -3.48 -13.19 7.43
N ASP A 109 -2.90 -13.80 8.46
CA ASP A 109 -1.47 -13.68 8.77
C ASP A 109 -0.60 -14.29 7.65
N ASP A 110 -1.17 -15.16 6.81
CA ASP A 110 -0.49 -15.78 5.67
C ASP A 110 0.02 -14.75 4.66
N TYR A 111 -0.76 -13.69 4.39
CA TYR A 111 -0.33 -12.63 3.49
C TYR A 111 0.95 -11.95 3.97
N LYS A 112 0.99 -11.61 5.27
CA LYS A 112 2.17 -11.01 5.90
C LYS A 112 3.32 -12.01 5.96
N ARG A 113 3.04 -13.29 6.20
CA ARG A 113 4.04 -14.37 6.21
C ARG A 113 4.70 -14.53 4.83
N CYS A 114 3.92 -14.52 3.74
CA CYS A 114 4.42 -14.54 2.37
C CYS A 114 5.32 -13.34 2.07
N GLN A 115 4.91 -12.14 2.46
CA GLN A 115 5.73 -10.93 2.30
C GLN A 115 7.06 -11.01 3.06
N LEU A 116 7.04 -11.47 4.31
CA LEU A 116 8.24 -11.63 5.13
C LEU A 116 9.17 -12.72 4.59
N MET A 117 8.61 -13.82 4.09
CA MET A 117 9.36 -14.89 3.42
C MET A 117 10.05 -14.35 2.17
N GLN A 118 9.30 -13.67 1.29
CA GLN A 118 9.85 -13.07 0.08
C GLN A 118 10.92 -12.02 0.38
N LEU A 119 10.74 -11.21 1.43
CA LEU A 119 11.75 -10.27 1.90
C LEU A 119 13.04 -10.98 2.37
N ALA A 120 12.91 -12.08 3.11
CA ALA A 120 14.06 -12.86 3.59
C ALA A 120 14.82 -13.51 2.43
N ILE A 121 14.11 -13.96 1.38
CA ILE A 121 14.73 -14.49 0.17
C ILE A 121 15.53 -13.39 -0.54
N ILE A 122 14.94 -12.20 -0.73
CA ILE A 122 15.61 -11.04 -1.35
C ILE A 122 16.87 -10.63 -0.59
N ASN A 123 16.81 -10.65 0.74
CA ASN A 123 17.94 -10.27 1.59
C ASN A 123 18.97 -11.39 1.79
N GLY A 124 18.75 -12.59 1.23
CA GLY A 124 19.61 -13.76 1.46
C GLY A 124 19.60 -14.28 2.91
N THR A 125 18.62 -13.89 3.73
CA THR A 125 18.50 -14.30 5.14
C THR A 125 17.45 -15.38 5.37
N TYR A 126 16.84 -15.89 4.30
CA TYR A 126 15.86 -16.97 4.37
C TYR A 126 16.48 -18.24 4.97
N ARG A 127 15.90 -18.72 6.07
CA ARG A 127 16.24 -20.01 6.66
C ARG A 127 15.05 -20.93 6.46
N GLN A 128 15.25 -21.97 5.65
CA GLN A 128 14.28 -23.05 5.53
C GLN A 128 14.18 -23.70 6.90
N ALA A 129 12.99 -23.75 7.49
CA ALA A 129 12.78 -24.53 8.70
C ALA A 129 13.17 -25.97 8.36
N GLN A 130 14.26 -26.47 8.95
CA GLN A 130 14.60 -27.87 8.80
C GLN A 130 13.45 -28.65 9.43
N GLU A 131 12.69 -29.35 8.60
CA GLU A 131 11.83 -30.43 9.06
C GLU A 131 12.77 -31.41 9.76
N THR A 132 12.79 -31.39 11.09
CA THR A 132 13.35 -32.47 11.87
C THR A 132 12.51 -33.69 11.56
N SER A 133 12.95 -34.47 10.57
CA SER A 133 12.54 -35.84 10.37
C SER A 133 12.97 -36.63 11.60
N THR A 134 12.21 -36.52 12.68
CA THR A 134 12.10 -37.57 13.69
C THR A 134 11.47 -38.77 13.00
N ASN A 135 12.29 -39.54 12.31
CA ASN A 135 11.98 -40.93 12.03
C ASN A 135 12.81 -41.78 12.97
N GLN A 136 12.06 -42.66 13.63
CA GLN A 136 12.40 -43.63 14.64
C GLN A 136 13.48 -44.62 14.19
#